data_AF-A0A4R6GPU3-F1
#
_entry.id   AF-A0A4R6GPU3-F1
#
_cell.length_a   1.000
_cell.length_b   1.000
_cell.length_c   1.000
_cell.angle_alpha   90.00
_cell.angle_beta   90.00
_cell.angle_gamma   90.00
#
_symmetry.space_group_name_H-M   'P 1'
#
loop_
_entity.id
_entity.type
_entity.pdbx_description
1 polymer ?
#
loop_
_entity_poly.entity_id
_entity_poly.type
_entity_poly.pdbx_seq_one_letter_code
_entity_poly.pdbx_strand_id
1 'polypeptide(L)'
;MERRDYILHQIQEMGAFLARLAGKLKKEDKPSWEQKQSFDKELDKHLGLKLDDLLFLEEVAFVQVLEEKLLAEENLMQFAGILEQLGDLALNDETFLRQQIYYNKACVLLDHVDENSGNYSIERQQQLAALRLKLGE
;
A
#
# COMPACT_ATOMS: atom_id res chain seq x y z
N MET A 1 9.03 26.03 -15.12
CA MET A 1 10.03 24.93 -15.12
C MET A 1 10.17 24.39 -13.70
N GLU A 2 10.46 25.25 -12.72
CA GLU A 2 10.61 24.92 -11.28
C GLU A 2 9.49 24.08 -10.65
N ARG A 3 8.21 24.36 -10.95
CA ARG A 3 7.08 23.59 -10.38
C ARG A 3 7.05 22.13 -10.84
N ARG A 4 7.43 21.87 -12.10
CA ARG A 4 7.44 20.50 -12.65
C ARG A 4 8.56 19.69 -11.99
N ASP A 5 9.73 20.31 -11.87
CA ASP A 5 10.90 19.67 -11.25
C ASP A 5 10.67 19.41 -9.76
N TYR A 6 9.97 20.32 -9.07
CA TYR A 6 9.55 20.14 -7.69
C TYR A 6 8.60 18.93 -7.51
N ILE A 7 7.56 18.82 -8.34
CA ILE A 7 6.62 17.68 -8.28
C ILE A 7 7.34 16.37 -8.56
N LEU A 8 8.23 16.35 -9.58
CA LEU A 8 9.01 15.16 -9.90
C LEU A 8 9.88 14.74 -8.71
N HIS A 9 10.49 15.70 -8.02
CA HIS A 9 11.28 15.43 -6.83
C HIS A 9 10.43 14.82 -5.71
N GLN A 10 9.25 15.38 -5.43
CA GLN A 10 8.33 14.83 -4.42
C GLN A 10 7.90 13.39 -4.74
N ILE A 11 7.62 13.09 -6.01
CA ILE A 11 7.27 11.73 -6.44
C ILE A 11 8.43 10.76 -6.17
N GLN A 12 9.67 11.17 -6.48
CA GLN A 12 10.86 10.36 -6.24
C GLN A 12 11.14 10.15 -4.74
N GLU A 13 11.00 11.20 -3.93
CA GLU A 13 11.11 11.11 -2.47
C GLU A 13 10.08 10.15 -1.89
N MET A 14 8.85 10.19 -2.41
CA MET A 14 7.77 9.31 -2.01
C MET A 14 8.05 7.84 -2.38
N GLY A 15 8.49 7.57 -3.61
CA GLY A 15 8.88 6.22 -4.02
C GLY A 15 10.04 5.66 -3.17
N ALA A 16 11.03 6.50 -2.86
CA ALA A 16 12.12 6.11 -1.96
C ALA A 16 11.63 5.82 -0.53
N PHE A 17 10.67 6.61 -0.03
CA PHE A 17 10.02 6.37 1.25
C PHE A 17 9.29 5.02 1.26
N LEU A 18 8.46 4.74 0.25
CA LEU A 18 7.70 3.49 0.13
C LEU A 18 8.62 2.27 0.04
N ALA A 19 9.71 2.35 -0.73
CA ALA A 19 10.70 1.28 -0.79
C ALA A 19 11.34 1.00 0.59
N ARG A 20 11.67 2.05 1.35
CA ARG A 20 12.16 1.89 2.74
C ARG A 20 11.10 1.29 3.66
N LEU A 21 9.84 1.69 3.49
CA LEU A 21 8.73 1.21 4.29
C LEU A 21 8.48 -0.29 4.05
N ALA A 22 8.42 -0.73 2.79
CA ALA A 22 8.34 -2.13 2.41
C ALA A 22 9.54 -2.95 2.95
N GLY A 23 10.75 -2.39 2.91
CA GLY A 23 11.95 -3.05 3.43
C GLY A 23 11.91 -3.36 4.94
N LYS A 24 11.01 -2.73 5.71
CA LYS A 24 10.82 -3.06 7.14
C LYS A 24 10.02 -4.35 7.35
N LEU A 25 9.19 -4.73 6.37
CA LEU A 25 8.33 -5.93 6.42
C LEU A 25 9.07 -7.19 5.97
N LYS A 26 10.16 -7.05 5.19
CA LYS A 26 10.93 -8.18 4.63
C LYS A 26 11.97 -8.79 5.58
N LYS A 27 12.14 -8.27 6.80
CA LYS A 27 13.20 -8.71 7.72
C LYS A 27 12.76 -9.95 8.51
N GLU A 28 12.94 -11.13 7.94
CA GLU A 28 12.54 -12.43 8.49
C GLU A 28 13.04 -12.69 9.93
N ASP A 29 14.13 -12.04 10.36
CA ASP A 29 14.70 -12.18 11.70
C ASP A 29 13.86 -11.50 12.81
N LYS A 30 12.85 -10.69 12.46
CA LYS A 30 12.03 -9.96 13.43
C LYS A 30 10.64 -10.57 13.58
N PRO A 31 10.12 -10.65 14.82
CA PRO A 31 8.70 -10.95 15.03
C PRO A 31 7.81 -9.96 14.27
N SER A 32 6.70 -10.44 13.70
CA SER A 32 5.77 -9.64 12.89
C SER A 32 5.26 -8.38 13.62
N TRP A 33 5.01 -8.49 14.93
CA TRP A 33 4.51 -7.38 15.75
C TRP A 33 5.51 -6.22 15.83
N GLU A 34 6.82 -6.50 15.85
CA GLU A 34 7.87 -5.46 15.84
C GLU A 34 7.96 -4.79 14.48
N GLN A 35 7.84 -5.59 13.40
CA GLN A 35 7.85 -5.09 12.03
C GLN A 35 6.67 -4.15 11.82
N LYS A 36 5.46 -4.57 12.24
CA LYS A 36 4.24 -3.77 12.16
C LYS A 36 4.33 -2.49 12.99
N GLN A 37 4.81 -2.56 14.23
CA GLN A 37 4.98 -1.34 15.03
C GLN A 37 5.97 -0.36 14.39
N SER A 38 7.05 -0.87 13.80
CA SER A 38 8.00 -0.02 13.08
C SER A 38 7.42 0.58 11.81
N PHE A 39 6.55 -0.17 11.13
CA PHE A 39 5.79 0.29 9.97
C PHE A 39 4.83 1.42 10.36
N ASP A 40 3.98 1.22 11.35
CA ASP A 40 2.96 2.19 11.79
C ASP A 40 3.60 3.52 12.20
N LYS A 41 4.71 3.47 12.95
CA LYS A 41 5.47 4.66 13.35
C LYS A 41 6.04 5.43 12.16
N GLU A 42 6.51 4.71 11.13
CA GLU A 42 7.11 5.34 9.95
C GLU A 42 6.04 5.97 9.06
N LEU A 43 4.90 5.29 8.90
CA LEU A 43 3.74 5.76 8.15
C LEU A 43 3.17 7.05 8.77
N ASP A 44 2.96 7.06 10.09
CA ASP A 44 2.47 8.22 10.81
C ASP A 44 3.47 9.39 10.73
N LYS A 45 4.76 9.11 10.92
CA LYS A 45 5.81 10.14 10.85
C LYS A 45 5.89 10.83 9.48
N HIS A 46 5.76 10.10 8.38
CA HIS A 46 5.95 10.64 7.03
C HIS A 46 4.67 11.16 6.40
N LEU A 47 3.53 10.48 6.62
CA LEU A 47 2.27 10.82 5.96
C LEU A 47 1.24 11.42 6.92
N GLY A 48 1.46 11.32 8.23
CA GLY A 48 0.47 11.67 9.25
C GLY A 48 -0.72 10.71 9.26
N LEU A 49 -0.49 9.46 8.83
CA LEU A 49 -1.52 8.45 8.69
C LEU A 49 -1.31 7.32 9.67
N LYS A 50 -2.38 6.93 10.37
CA LYS A 50 -2.41 5.68 11.12
C LYS A 50 -2.98 4.59 10.23
N LEU A 51 -2.30 3.44 10.22
CA LEU A 51 -2.71 2.31 9.40
C LEU A 51 -4.12 1.83 9.75
N ASP A 52 -4.42 1.68 11.05
CA ASP A 52 -5.75 1.26 11.50
C ASP A 52 -6.84 2.18 10.94
N ASP A 53 -6.71 3.49 11.13
CA ASP A 53 -7.69 4.46 10.66
C ASP A 53 -7.88 4.36 9.14
N LEU A 54 -6.79 4.21 8.39
CA LEU A 54 -6.79 4.08 6.93
C LEU A 54 -7.52 2.82 6.46
N LEU A 55 -7.30 1.68 7.11
CA LEU A 55 -7.91 0.40 6.73
C LEU A 55 -9.43 0.37 6.92
N PHE A 56 -9.95 1.14 7.88
CA PHE A 56 -11.38 1.21 8.17
C PHE A 56 -12.13 2.31 7.41
N LEU A 57 -11.42 3.11 6.58
CA LEU A 57 -12.09 4.03 5.67
C LEU A 57 -12.90 3.27 4.62
N GLU A 58 -14.02 3.85 4.19
CA GLU A 58 -14.73 3.41 2.98
C GLU A 58 -13.81 3.50 1.75
N GLU A 59 -14.04 2.66 0.74
CA GLU A 59 -13.13 2.51 -0.41
C GLU A 59 -12.82 3.83 -1.12
N VAL A 60 -13.84 4.64 -1.40
CA VAL A 60 -13.68 5.94 -2.05
C VAL A 60 -12.83 6.89 -1.20
N ALA A 61 -13.10 6.97 0.11
CA ALA A 61 -12.35 7.85 1.01
C ALA A 61 -10.90 7.38 1.19
N PHE A 62 -10.70 6.06 1.26
CA PHE A 62 -9.39 5.43 1.33
C PHE A 62 -8.52 5.78 0.11
N VAL A 63 -9.07 5.64 -1.09
CA VAL A 63 -8.37 6.00 -2.33
C VAL A 63 -8.03 7.48 -2.36
N GLN A 64 -8.99 8.36 -2.09
CA GLN A 64 -8.79 9.82 -2.10
C GLN A 64 -7.66 10.25 -1.16
N VAL A 65 -7.63 9.73 0.07
CA VAL A 65 -6.57 10.04 1.03
C VAL A 65 -5.20 9.62 0.50
N LEU A 66 -5.10 8.47 -0.16
CA LEU A 66 -3.82 7.97 -0.67
C LEU A 66 -3.38 8.68 -1.95
N GLU A 67 -4.30 9.05 -2.85
CA GLU A 67 -3.97 9.85 -4.03
C GLU A 67 -3.37 11.21 -3.65
N GLU A 68 -3.96 11.89 -2.66
CA GLU A 68 -3.46 13.17 -2.16
C GLU A 68 -2.05 13.08 -1.57
N LYS A 69 -1.71 11.92 -0.98
CA LYS A 69 -0.44 11.72 -0.27
C LYS A 69 0.66 11.14 -1.14
N LEU A 70 0.33 10.22 -2.04
CA LEU A 70 1.31 9.43 -2.79
C LEU A 70 1.64 10.01 -4.17
N LEU A 71 0.81 10.93 -4.69
CA LEU A 71 1.06 11.81 -5.84
C LEU A 71 1.29 11.13 -7.21
N ALA A 72 1.47 9.81 -7.28
CA ALA A 72 1.70 9.07 -8.51
C ALA A 72 1.12 7.65 -8.46
N GLU A 73 0.64 7.16 -9.60
CA GLU A 73 0.11 5.79 -9.78
C GLU A 73 1.10 4.71 -9.31
N GLU A 74 2.37 4.87 -9.67
CA GLU A 74 3.45 3.97 -9.25
C GLU A 74 3.55 3.85 -7.72
N ASN A 75 3.38 4.96 -7.01
CA ASN A 75 3.42 4.98 -5.55
C ASN A 75 2.17 4.32 -4.95
N LEU A 76 1.00 4.45 -5.59
CA LEU A 76 -0.21 3.72 -5.20
C LEU A 76 -0.05 2.21 -5.38
N MET A 77 0.53 1.77 -6.51
CA MET A 77 0.83 0.35 -6.75
C MET A 77 1.83 -0.21 -5.74
N GLN A 78 2.89 0.55 -5.43
CA GLN A 78 3.85 0.16 -4.39
C GLN A 78 3.18 0.05 -3.01
N PHE A 79 2.26 0.96 -2.68
CA PHE A 79 1.51 0.88 -1.43
C PHE A 79 0.54 -0.30 -1.41
N ALA A 80 -0.09 -0.65 -2.53
CA ALA A 80 -0.89 -1.87 -2.64
C ALA A 80 -0.05 -3.13 -2.35
N GLY A 81 1.18 -3.22 -2.90
CA GLY A 81 2.10 -4.32 -2.60
C GLY A 81 2.56 -4.35 -1.14
N ILE A 82 2.63 -3.20 -0.46
CA ILE A 82 2.87 -3.13 0.98
C ILE A 82 1.68 -3.70 1.77
N LEU A 83 0.45 -3.36 1.38
CA LEU A 83 -0.75 -3.89 2.02
C LEU A 83 -0.85 -5.41 1.85
N GLU A 84 -0.51 -5.93 0.66
CA GLU A 84 -0.39 -7.37 0.45
C GLU A 84 0.61 -8.02 1.43
N GLN A 85 1.81 -7.44 1.58
CA GLN A 85 2.82 -7.94 2.53
C GLN A 85 2.32 -7.90 3.97
N LEU A 86 1.56 -6.86 4.36
CA LEU A 86 0.95 -6.77 5.68
C LEU A 86 -0.11 -7.85 5.89
N GLY A 87 -0.90 -8.18 4.87
CA GLY A 87 -1.82 -9.32 4.91
C GLY A 87 -1.09 -10.65 5.07
N ASP A 88 0.00 -10.85 4.33
CA ASP A 88 0.82 -12.06 4.43
C ASP A 88 1.49 -12.21 5.80
N LEU A 89 1.88 -11.09 6.44
CA LEU A 89 2.38 -11.09 7.82
C LEU A 89 1.27 -11.33 8.85
N ALA A 90 0.07 -10.79 8.62
CA ALA A 90 -1.08 -10.94 9.50
C ALA A 90 -1.52 -12.41 9.66
N LEU A 91 -1.26 -13.27 8.67
CA LEU A 91 -1.45 -14.73 8.79
C LEU A 91 -0.78 -15.34 10.01
N ASN A 92 0.36 -14.78 10.43
CA ASN A 92 1.17 -15.39 11.48
C ASN A 92 0.68 -15.02 12.88
N ASP A 93 0.07 -13.84 13.06
CA ASP A 93 -0.09 -13.24 14.38
C ASP A 93 -1.38 -12.41 14.57
N GLU A 94 -2.24 -12.30 13.56
CA GLU A 94 -3.48 -11.52 13.63
C GLU A 94 -4.73 -12.31 13.21
N THR A 95 -5.89 -11.68 13.34
CA THR A 95 -7.17 -12.29 12.94
C THR A 95 -7.27 -12.41 11.42
N PHE A 96 -7.90 -13.48 10.96
CA PHE A 96 -8.26 -13.67 9.54
C PHE A 96 -8.99 -12.46 8.95
N LEU A 97 -9.90 -11.81 9.70
CA LEU A 97 -10.59 -10.61 9.23
C LEU A 97 -9.61 -9.48 8.86
N ARG A 98 -8.59 -9.26 9.68
CA ARG A 98 -7.61 -8.18 9.46
C ARG A 98 -6.74 -8.45 8.24
N GLN A 99 -6.36 -9.71 8.03
CA GLN A 99 -5.72 -10.16 6.79
C GLN A 99 -6.59 -9.83 5.57
N GLN A 100 -7.88 -10.20 5.59
CA GLN A 100 -8.79 -9.96 4.47
C GLN A 100 -8.95 -8.48 4.16
N ILE A 101 -8.99 -7.62 5.19
CA ILE A 101 -9.02 -6.16 5.02
C ILE A 101 -7.78 -5.67 4.26
N TYR A 102 -6.59 -6.15 4.60
CA TYR A 102 -5.37 -5.77 3.89
C TYR A 102 -5.42 -6.12 2.41
N TYR A 103 -5.80 -7.35 2.08
CA TYR A 103 -5.89 -7.79 0.69
C TYR A 103 -6.97 -7.03 -0.07
N ASN A 104 -8.13 -6.80 0.53
CA ASN A 104 -9.18 -6.03 -0.11
C ASN A 104 -8.73 -4.59 -0.41
N LYS A 105 -8.07 -3.92 0.56
CA LYS A 105 -7.53 -2.57 0.34
C LYS A 105 -6.43 -2.53 -0.73
N ALA A 106 -5.62 -3.59 -0.84
CA ALA A 106 -4.67 -3.73 -1.94
C ALA A 106 -5.38 -3.85 -3.30
N CYS A 107 -6.43 -4.69 -3.40
CA CYS A 107 -7.26 -4.81 -4.61
C CYS A 107 -7.86 -3.46 -5.01
N VAL A 108 -8.49 -2.75 -4.07
CA VAL A 108 -9.11 -1.44 -4.31
C VAL A 108 -8.13 -0.45 -4.94
N LEU A 109 -6.87 -0.40 -4.48
CA LEU A 109 -5.86 0.46 -5.09
C LEU A 109 -5.47 0.03 -6.49
N LEU A 110 -5.30 -1.27 -6.71
CA LEU A 110 -4.91 -1.78 -8.02
C LEU A 110 -6.04 -1.63 -9.04
N ASP A 111 -7.28 -1.92 -8.67
CA ASP A 111 -8.46 -1.70 -9.52
C ASP A 111 -8.62 -0.20 -9.83
N HIS A 112 -8.47 0.68 -8.83
CA HIS A 112 -8.50 2.14 -9.06
C HIS A 112 -7.41 2.60 -10.05
N VAL A 113 -6.17 2.12 -9.88
CA VAL A 113 -5.10 2.43 -10.82
C VAL A 113 -5.38 1.82 -12.19
N ASP A 114 -6.02 0.65 -12.29
CA ASP A 114 -6.38 0.04 -13.56
C ASP A 114 -7.43 0.83 -14.33
N GLU A 115 -8.47 1.29 -13.64
CA GLU A 115 -9.56 2.08 -14.21
C GLU A 115 -9.10 3.47 -14.68
N ASN A 116 -8.13 4.07 -13.97
CA ASN A 116 -7.66 5.43 -14.25
C ASN A 116 -6.38 5.48 -15.11
N SER A 117 -5.66 4.36 -15.21
CA SER A 117 -4.48 4.25 -16.06
C SER A 117 -4.89 4.25 -17.53
N GLY A 118 -4.26 5.13 -18.31
CA GLY A 118 -4.41 5.12 -19.78
C GLY A 118 -3.81 3.89 -20.47
N ASN A 119 -3.09 3.04 -19.72
CA ASN A 119 -2.39 1.86 -20.22
C ASN A 119 -2.76 0.59 -19.45
N TYR A 120 -2.91 -0.51 -20.20
CA TYR A 120 -3.05 -1.84 -19.62
C TYR A 120 -1.70 -2.35 -19.07
N SER A 121 -1.72 -2.97 -17.88
CA SER A 121 -0.54 -3.58 -17.26
C SER A 121 -0.79 -5.05 -16.92
N ILE A 122 -0.02 -5.94 -17.55
CA ILE A 122 -0.08 -7.38 -17.26
C ILE A 122 0.31 -7.66 -15.79
N GLU A 123 1.33 -6.97 -15.29
CA GLU A 123 1.80 -7.13 -13.92
C GLU A 123 0.68 -6.78 -12.91
N ARG A 124 -0.03 -5.68 -13.15
CA ARG A 124 -1.15 -5.26 -12.30
C ARG A 124 -2.28 -6.29 -12.29
N GLN A 125 -2.63 -6.83 -13.45
CA GLN A 125 -3.66 -7.85 -13.57
C GLN A 125 -3.25 -9.16 -12.88
N GLN A 126 -1.98 -9.53 -12.95
CA GLN A 126 -1.46 -10.69 -12.22
C GLN A 126 -1.52 -10.49 -10.70
N GLN A 127 -1.18 -9.30 -10.21
CA GLN A 127 -1.29 -8.95 -8.78
C GLN A 127 -2.75 -8.97 -8.31
N LEU A 128 -3.66 -8.37 -9.07
CA LEU A 128 -5.10 -8.43 -8.79
C LEU A 128 -5.62 -9.87 -8.73
N ALA A 129 -5.27 -10.69 -9.71
CA ALA A 129 -5.66 -12.10 -9.71
C ALA A 129 -5.10 -12.87 -8.50
N ALA A 130 -3.84 -12.62 -8.12
CA ALA A 130 -3.24 -13.26 -6.95
C ALA A 130 -3.95 -12.85 -5.64
N LEU A 131 -4.30 -11.57 -5.49
CA LEU A 131 -5.04 -11.08 -4.33
C LEU A 131 -6.47 -11.63 -4.26
N ARG A 132 -7.18 -11.68 -5.39
CA ARG A 132 -8.52 -12.29 -5.47
C ARG A 132 -8.51 -13.76 -5.05
N LEU A 133 -7.50 -14.52 -5.46
CA LEU A 133 -7.30 -15.88 -4.98
C LEU A 133 -7.08 -15.96 -3.46
N LYS A 134 -6.34 -15.00 -2.87
CA LYS A 134 -6.16 -14.90 -1.40
C LYS A 134 -7.46 -14.51 -0.66
N LEU A 135 -8.36 -13.79 -1.32
CA LEU A 135 -9.70 -13.45 -0.83
C LEU A 135 -10.72 -14.59 -1.02
N GLY A 136 -10.42 -15.57 -1.87
CA GLY A 136 -11.31 -16.68 -2.21
C GLY A 136 -12.33 -16.37 -3.30
N GLU A 137 -12.01 -15.40 -4.17
CA GLU A 137 -12.80 -14.96 -5.33
C GLU A 137 -12.39 -15.65 -6.64
#